data_AF-Q8A986-F1
#
_entry.id   AF-Q8A986-F1
#
_cell.length_a   1.000
_cell.length_b   1.000
_cell.length_c   1.000
_cell.angle_alpha   90.00
_cell.angle_beta   90.00
_cell.angle_gamma   90.00
#
_symmetry.space_group_name_H-M   'P 1'
#
loop_
_entity.id
_entity.type
_entity.pdbx_description
1 polymer ?
#
loop_
_entity_poly.entity_id
_entity_poly.type
_entity_poly.pdbx_seq_one_letter_code
_entity_poly.pdbx_strand_id
1 'polypeptide(L)'
;MIVETMTYQEIADEFKKDWERSIRHKITDCFGMANKYRRYILKEGKTDKWIRFKPIEFTSPRGNNCVIQFVSKGWADYKRNGLIFVLYMYYYKSEGLYAVMIAGDNFDEFSFYTPHLFDRYRERKLKDISKPKLQTMFDFFKTNATSRFNRVNNDKYANSIFSVCPNGVTLGSEISDKIIENRTYITFEMLKSDQVQDEEKLGTALKAYLDKQL
;
A
#
# COMPACT_ATOMS: atom_id res chain seq x y z
N MET A 1 10.65 -6.19 -17.31
CA MET A 1 9.55 -7.01 -16.78
C MET A 1 10.06 -7.76 -15.56
N ILE A 2 9.29 -7.77 -14.48
CA ILE A 2 9.55 -8.54 -13.28
C ILE A 2 9.39 -10.02 -13.62
N VAL A 3 10.38 -10.82 -13.26
CA VAL A 3 10.39 -12.28 -13.46
C VAL A 3 10.63 -13.01 -12.14
N GLU A 4 10.32 -14.30 -12.12
CA GLU A 4 10.29 -15.11 -10.89
C GLU A 4 11.61 -15.12 -10.12
N THR A 5 12.73 -15.20 -10.84
CA THR A 5 14.08 -15.31 -10.26
C THR A 5 14.63 -14.00 -9.70
N MET A 6 13.94 -12.87 -9.90
CA MET A 6 14.41 -11.59 -9.41
C MET A 6 14.31 -11.52 -7.88
N THR A 7 15.39 -11.00 -7.30
CA THR A 7 15.52 -10.59 -5.90
C THR A 7 14.67 -9.35 -5.61
N TYR A 8 14.47 -9.05 -4.33
CA TYR A 8 13.76 -7.84 -3.93
C TYR A 8 14.41 -6.55 -4.45
N GLN A 9 15.75 -6.49 -4.46
CA GLN A 9 16.47 -5.33 -4.98
C GLN A 9 16.27 -5.16 -6.49
N GLU A 10 16.38 -6.24 -7.27
CA GLU A 10 16.16 -6.18 -8.72
C GLU A 10 14.74 -5.75 -9.07
N ILE A 11 13.74 -6.19 -8.30
CA ILE A 11 12.35 -5.76 -8.48
C ILE A 11 12.18 -4.28 -8.16
N ALA A 12 12.79 -3.79 -7.07
CA ALA A 12 12.79 -2.37 -6.73
C ALA A 12 13.45 -1.51 -7.83
N ASP A 13 14.56 -1.99 -8.41
CA ASP A 13 15.25 -1.31 -9.50
C ASP A 13 14.42 -1.32 -10.80
N GLU A 14 13.72 -2.42 -11.11
CA GLU A 14 12.76 -2.46 -12.21
C GLU A 14 11.61 -1.46 -12.00
N PHE A 15 11.11 -1.34 -10.76
CA PHE A 15 10.09 -0.36 -10.42
C PHE A 15 10.57 1.06 -10.72
N LYS A 16 11.77 1.43 -10.24
CA LYS A 16 12.36 2.76 -10.48
C LYS A 16 12.50 3.07 -11.97
N LYS A 17 12.92 2.08 -12.77
CA LYS A 17 13.03 2.24 -14.24
C LYS A 17 11.67 2.53 -14.87
N ASP A 18 10.61 1.85 -14.45
CA ASP A 18 9.25 2.12 -14.94
C ASP A 18 8.69 3.44 -14.44
N TRP A 19 9.02 3.83 -13.21
CA TRP A 19 8.69 5.15 -12.65
C TRP A 19 9.20 6.27 -13.55
N GLU A 20 10.51 6.28 -13.81
CA GLU A 20 11.17 7.28 -14.64
C GLU A 20 10.69 7.27 -16.08
N ARG A 21 10.45 6.08 -16.64
CA ARG A 21 10.12 5.92 -18.06
C ARG A 21 8.66 6.22 -18.39
N SER A 22 7.72 5.84 -17.52
CA SER A 22 6.30 5.80 -17.90
C SER A 22 5.30 6.14 -16.80
N ILE A 23 5.52 5.70 -15.56
CA ILE A 23 4.49 5.86 -14.52
C ILE A 23 4.31 7.32 -14.15
N ARG A 24 5.41 8.09 -14.00
CA ARG A 24 5.30 9.52 -13.69
C ARG A 24 4.51 10.28 -14.75
N HIS A 25 4.72 9.96 -16.03
CA HIS A 25 4.00 10.57 -17.15
C HIS A 25 2.53 10.16 -17.14
N LYS A 26 2.24 8.88 -16.87
CA LYS A 26 0.87 8.39 -16.72
C LYS A 26 0.12 9.10 -15.60
N ILE A 27 0.79 9.34 -14.47
CA ILE A 27 0.24 10.10 -13.35
C ILE A 27 -0.04 11.55 -13.78
N THR A 28 0.88 12.20 -14.51
CA THR A 28 0.66 13.54 -15.09
C THR A 28 -0.55 13.56 -16.03
N ASP A 29 -0.71 12.57 -16.91
CA ASP A 29 -1.87 12.47 -17.79
C ASP A 29 -3.17 12.30 -16.99
N CYS A 30 -3.15 11.51 -15.91
CA CYS A 30 -4.27 11.37 -15.00
C CYS A 30 -4.59 12.66 -14.24
N PHE A 31 -3.59 13.49 -13.91
CA PHE A 31 -3.83 14.85 -13.43
C PHE A 31 -4.48 15.73 -14.50
N GLY A 32 -4.27 15.47 -15.79
CA GLY A 32 -5.05 16.08 -16.88
C GLY A 32 -6.56 15.77 -16.78
N MET A 33 -6.95 14.68 -16.12
CA MET A 33 -8.34 14.37 -15.78
C MET A 33 -8.82 15.03 -14.46
N ALA A 34 -8.04 15.93 -13.86
CA ALA A 34 -8.33 16.57 -12.57
C ALA A 34 -9.73 17.17 -12.49
N ASN A 35 -10.29 17.66 -13.60
CA ASN A 35 -11.65 18.20 -13.61
C ASN A 35 -12.73 17.16 -13.25
N LYS A 36 -12.57 15.89 -13.64
CA LYS A 36 -13.48 14.80 -13.27
C LYS A 36 -13.38 14.50 -11.77
N TYR A 37 -12.16 14.35 -11.26
CA TYR A 37 -11.91 14.10 -9.84
C TYR A 37 -12.39 15.26 -8.97
N ARG A 38 -12.05 16.49 -9.35
CA ARG A 38 -12.48 17.74 -8.70
C ARG A 38 -14.00 17.84 -8.59
N ARG A 39 -14.74 17.60 -9.68
CA ARG A 39 -16.21 17.64 -9.65
C ARG A 39 -16.79 16.63 -8.67
N TYR A 40 -16.23 15.43 -8.64
CA TYR A 40 -16.64 14.39 -7.70
C TYR A 40 -16.32 14.78 -6.25
N ILE A 41 -15.12 15.30 -5.97
CA ILE A 41 -14.70 15.76 -4.64
C ILE A 41 -15.58 16.91 -4.14
N LEU A 42 -15.94 17.87 -4.99
CA LEU A 42 -16.85 18.97 -4.61
C LEU A 42 -18.25 18.47 -4.25
N LYS A 43 -18.72 17.40 -4.88
CA LYS A 43 -20.04 16.82 -4.63
C LYS A 43 -20.05 15.95 -3.38
N GLU A 44 -19.11 15.02 -3.27
CA GLU A 44 -19.10 13.93 -2.27
C GLU A 44 -18.19 14.23 -1.06
N GLY A 45 -17.24 15.16 -1.21
CA GLY A 45 -16.23 15.52 -0.20
C GLY A 45 -16.73 16.45 0.90
N LYS A 46 -18.05 16.49 1.12
CA LYS A 46 -18.69 17.15 2.28
C LYS A 46 -18.67 16.26 3.53
N THR A 47 -18.20 15.02 3.38
CA THR A 47 -18.05 14.06 4.48
C THR A 47 -16.57 13.96 4.84
N ASP A 48 -16.23 13.85 6.13
CA ASP A 48 -14.84 13.61 6.59
C ASP A 48 -14.31 12.20 6.23
N LYS A 49 -14.98 11.52 5.29
CA LYS A 49 -14.65 10.18 4.83
C LYS A 49 -13.72 10.28 3.63
N TRP A 50 -12.74 9.40 3.62
CA TRP A 50 -11.86 9.18 2.48
C TRP A 50 -12.66 8.79 1.22
N ILE A 51 -12.59 9.65 0.21
CA ILE A 51 -12.97 9.35 -1.17
C ILE A 51 -11.87 8.50 -1.78
N ARG A 52 -12.26 7.37 -2.35
CA ARG A 52 -11.35 6.41 -2.97
C ARG A 52 -11.83 6.13 -4.37
N PHE A 53 -11.08 6.59 -5.36
CA PHE A 53 -11.45 6.42 -6.75
C PHE A 53 -11.20 4.97 -7.21
N LYS A 54 -11.87 4.59 -8.30
CA LYS A 54 -11.60 3.31 -8.97
C LYS A 54 -10.11 3.26 -9.34
N PRO A 55 -9.39 2.17 -9.02
CA PRO A 55 -8.00 2.01 -9.44
C PRO A 55 -7.86 2.08 -10.96
N ILE A 56 -6.75 2.65 -11.41
CA ILE A 56 -6.33 2.67 -12.81
C ILE A 56 -5.25 1.61 -12.96
N GLU A 57 -5.59 0.53 -13.63
CA GLU A 57 -4.66 -0.53 -13.99
C GLU A 57 -4.07 -0.25 -15.38
N PHE A 58 -2.78 -0.49 -15.54
CA PHE A 58 -2.11 -0.44 -16.84
C PHE A 58 -0.86 -1.30 -16.84
N THR A 59 -0.42 -1.70 -18.03
CA THR A 59 0.85 -2.39 -18.23
C THR A 59 1.89 -1.36 -18.68
N SER A 60 3.05 -1.33 -18.03
CA SER A 60 4.15 -0.45 -18.43
C SER A 60 4.74 -0.89 -19.78
N PRO A 61 5.46 -0.01 -20.50
CA PRO A 61 6.20 -0.40 -21.70
C PRO A 61 7.24 -1.50 -21.47
N ARG A 62 7.64 -1.76 -20.21
CA ARG A 62 8.54 -2.86 -19.81
C ARG A 62 7.79 -4.15 -19.46
N GLY A 63 6.46 -4.20 -19.63
CA GLY A 63 5.63 -5.37 -19.38
C GLY A 63 5.15 -5.54 -17.93
N ASN A 64 5.32 -4.54 -17.06
CA ASN A 64 4.97 -4.66 -15.64
C ASN A 64 3.54 -4.17 -15.35
N ASN A 65 2.78 -4.93 -14.55
CA ASN A 65 1.43 -4.53 -14.16
C ASN A 65 1.50 -3.48 -13.06
N CYS A 66 0.94 -2.31 -13.35
CA CYS A 66 0.97 -1.13 -12.49
C CYS A 66 -0.45 -0.72 -12.12
N VAL A 67 -0.62 -0.21 -10.90
CA VAL A 67 -1.89 0.29 -10.40
C VAL A 67 -1.70 1.64 -9.74
N ILE A 68 -2.48 2.62 -10.19
CA ILE A 68 -2.59 3.94 -9.54
C ILE A 68 -3.98 4.04 -8.92
N GLN A 69 -4.05 4.35 -7.63
CA GLN A 69 -5.31 4.62 -6.95
C GLN A 69 -5.29 6.02 -6.35
N PHE A 70 -6.11 6.92 -6.91
CA PHE A 70 -6.32 8.23 -6.34
C PHE A 70 -7.22 8.18 -5.11
N VAL A 71 -6.86 8.96 -4.10
CA VAL A 71 -7.61 9.15 -2.86
C VAL A 71 -7.69 10.62 -2.51
N SER A 72 -8.70 11.02 -1.75
CA SER A 72 -8.86 12.38 -1.25
C SER A 72 -9.70 12.38 0.02
N LYS A 73 -9.40 13.25 0.98
CA LYS A 73 -10.21 13.49 2.17
C LYS A 73 -11.07 14.76 2.03
N GLY A 74 -11.64 14.94 0.84
CA GLY A 74 -12.56 16.01 0.53
C GLY A 74 -11.90 17.27 -0.03
N TRP A 75 -12.68 18.35 -0.11
CA TRP A 75 -12.28 19.55 -0.86
C TRP A 75 -11.12 20.32 -0.20
N ALA A 76 -11.08 20.37 1.13
CA ALA A 76 -10.02 21.06 1.87
C ALA A 76 -8.65 20.41 1.63
N ASP A 77 -8.60 19.07 1.72
CA ASP A 77 -7.43 18.26 1.39
C ASP A 77 -6.99 18.46 -0.06
N TYR A 78 -7.93 18.31 -1.01
CA TYR A 78 -7.63 18.48 -2.43
C TYR A 78 -7.03 19.87 -2.77
N LYS A 79 -7.51 20.94 -2.12
CA LYS A 79 -6.97 22.29 -2.34
C LYS A 79 -5.52 22.44 -1.92
N ARG A 80 -5.09 21.69 -0.91
CA ARG A 80 -3.78 21.82 -0.28
C ARG A 80 -2.76 20.86 -0.88
N ASN A 81 -3.16 19.60 -1.09
CA ASN A 81 -2.27 18.52 -1.49
C ASN A 81 -2.52 18.02 -2.93
N GLY A 82 -3.57 18.50 -3.60
CA GLY A 82 -3.98 17.99 -4.90
C GLY A 82 -4.61 16.59 -4.79
N LEU A 83 -4.44 15.75 -5.83
CA LEU A 83 -4.82 14.34 -5.71
C LEU A 83 -3.67 13.56 -5.09
N ILE A 84 -3.96 12.93 -3.96
CA ILE A 84 -3.08 11.94 -3.37
C ILE A 84 -3.26 10.63 -4.14
N PHE A 85 -2.17 9.89 -4.33
CA PHE A 85 -2.23 8.59 -5.00
C PHE A 85 -1.46 7.53 -4.23
N VAL A 86 -1.96 6.30 -4.36
CA VAL A 86 -1.25 5.06 -4.01
C VAL A 86 -0.78 4.44 -5.31
N LEU A 87 0.48 4.05 -5.37
CA LEU A 87 1.10 3.42 -6.54
C LEU A 87 1.77 2.10 -6.16
N TYR A 88 1.37 1.01 -6.79
CA TYR A 88 2.01 -0.29 -6.64
C TYR A 88 2.06 -1.05 -7.96
N MET A 89 2.98 -2.01 -8.02
CA MET A 89 2.99 -3.04 -9.04
C MET A 89 2.58 -4.37 -8.44
N TYR A 90 2.04 -5.25 -9.27
CA TYR A 90 1.78 -6.63 -8.89
C TYR A 90 2.38 -7.61 -9.90
N TYR A 91 2.79 -8.77 -9.41
CA TYR A 91 3.44 -9.80 -10.22
C TYR A 91 3.19 -11.18 -9.62
N TYR A 92 3.39 -12.21 -10.42
CA TYR A 92 3.19 -13.60 -10.03
C TYR A 92 4.54 -14.31 -9.90
N LYS A 93 4.68 -15.07 -8.82
CA LYS A 93 5.69 -16.13 -8.67
C LYS A 93 4.96 -17.47 -8.49
N SER A 94 5.68 -18.59 -8.51
CA SER A 94 5.09 -19.92 -8.24
C SER A 94 4.28 -19.98 -6.93
N GLU A 95 4.70 -19.24 -5.90
CA GLU A 95 4.01 -19.13 -4.60
C GLU A 95 2.71 -18.30 -4.65
N GLY A 96 2.51 -17.50 -5.69
CA GLY A 96 1.27 -16.74 -5.93
C GLY A 96 1.48 -15.27 -6.27
N LEU A 97 0.47 -14.46 -5.92
CA LEU A 97 0.40 -13.04 -6.26
C LEU A 97 1.11 -12.17 -5.21
N TYR A 98 2.10 -11.40 -5.65
CA TYR A 98 2.85 -10.43 -4.85
C TYR A 98 2.52 -9.01 -5.29
N ALA A 99 2.75 -8.06 -4.40
CA ALA A 99 2.81 -6.64 -4.74
C ALA A 99 4.07 -5.98 -4.19
N VAL A 100 4.48 -4.92 -4.86
CA VAL A 100 5.50 -3.99 -4.41
C VAL A 100 4.95 -2.58 -4.52
N MET A 101 5.16 -1.77 -3.49
CA MET A 101 4.73 -0.39 -3.40
C MET A 101 5.95 0.46 -3.06
N ILE A 102 6.03 1.65 -3.66
CA ILE A 102 6.99 2.66 -3.20
C ILE A 102 6.53 3.16 -1.83
N ALA A 103 7.44 3.13 -0.86
CA ALA A 103 7.28 3.71 0.46
C ALA A 103 8.14 4.98 0.58
N GLY A 104 7.75 5.86 1.51
CA GLY A 104 8.49 7.08 1.81
C GLY A 104 8.35 8.21 0.79
N ASP A 105 8.69 9.42 1.21
CA ASP A 105 8.51 10.65 0.42
C ASP A 105 9.59 10.81 -0.67
N ASN A 106 10.71 10.08 -0.56
CA ASN A 106 11.86 10.16 -1.47
C ASN A 106 11.84 9.13 -2.61
N PHE A 107 10.79 8.32 -2.70
CA PHE A 107 10.63 7.27 -3.72
C PHE A 107 11.78 6.23 -3.77
N ASP A 108 12.47 6.03 -2.66
CA ASP A 108 13.63 5.14 -2.58
C ASP A 108 13.47 3.96 -1.61
N GLU A 109 12.38 3.92 -0.85
CA GLU A 109 11.99 2.80 0.01
C GLU A 109 10.89 1.96 -0.66
N PHE A 110 10.86 0.66 -0.36
CA PHE A 110 9.94 -0.29 -0.98
C PHE A 110 9.30 -1.20 0.06
N SER A 111 7.98 -1.34 -0.04
CA SER A 111 7.20 -2.29 0.74
C SER A 111 6.71 -3.40 -0.17
N PHE A 112 7.19 -4.62 0.11
CA PHE A 112 6.74 -5.85 -0.55
C PHE A 112 5.61 -6.50 0.24
N TYR A 113 4.70 -7.15 -0.47
CA TYR A 113 3.53 -7.83 0.09
C TYR A 113 3.42 -9.21 -0.52
N THR A 114 3.43 -10.23 0.35
CA THR A 114 3.44 -11.64 -0.05
C THR A 114 2.03 -12.18 -0.33
N PRO A 115 1.89 -13.31 -1.06
CA PRO A 115 0.62 -13.97 -1.28
C PRO A 115 -0.12 -14.33 0.02
N HIS A 116 0.64 -14.80 1.01
CA HIS A 116 0.10 -15.22 2.30
C HIS A 116 -0.56 -14.06 3.07
N LEU A 117 -0.05 -12.83 2.92
CA LEU A 117 -0.70 -11.65 3.51
C LEU A 117 -2.12 -11.46 2.98
N PHE A 118 -2.32 -11.58 1.67
CA PHE A 118 -3.63 -11.43 1.06
C PHE A 118 -4.57 -12.58 1.43
N ASP A 119 -4.04 -13.80 1.59
CA ASP A 119 -4.82 -14.93 2.10
C ASP A 119 -5.34 -14.66 3.52
N ARG A 120 -4.47 -14.19 4.41
CA ARG A 120 -4.87 -13.82 5.77
C ARG A 120 -5.82 -12.64 5.82
N TYR A 121 -5.71 -11.67 4.91
CA TYR A 121 -6.67 -10.59 4.82
C TYR A 121 -8.08 -11.08 4.43
N ARG A 122 -8.18 -12.01 3.48
CA ARG A 122 -9.45 -12.67 3.11
C ARG A 122 -10.06 -13.42 4.27
N GLU A 123 -9.27 -14.24 4.95
CA GLU A 123 -9.73 -15.07 6.06
C GLU A 123 -10.14 -14.24 7.28
N ARG A 124 -9.29 -13.29 7.69
CA ARG A 124 -9.39 -12.64 9.00
C ARG A 124 -10.22 -11.37 8.97
N LYS A 125 -10.08 -10.54 7.93
CA LYS A 125 -10.81 -9.25 7.83
C LYS A 125 -12.06 -9.35 6.98
N LEU A 126 -11.94 -9.88 5.76
CA LEU A 126 -13.06 -9.93 4.83
C LEU A 126 -14.04 -11.07 5.16
N LYS A 127 -13.55 -12.13 5.81
CA LYS A 127 -14.25 -13.39 6.03
C LYS A 127 -14.83 -13.98 4.74
N ASP A 128 -14.06 -13.87 3.67
CA ASP A 128 -14.41 -14.35 2.32
C ASP A 128 -13.17 -14.92 1.63
N ILE A 129 -12.94 -16.23 1.84
CA ILE A 129 -11.82 -16.96 1.24
C ILE A 129 -12.01 -17.23 -0.26
N SER A 130 -13.25 -17.14 -0.76
CA SER A 130 -13.58 -17.38 -2.17
C SER A 130 -13.18 -16.21 -3.06
N LYS A 131 -13.03 -15.02 -2.47
CA LYS A 131 -12.68 -13.80 -3.18
C LYS A 131 -11.36 -13.95 -3.96
N PRO A 132 -11.31 -13.56 -5.26
CA PRO A 132 -10.07 -13.61 -6.03
C PRO A 132 -8.94 -12.78 -5.42
N LYS A 133 -7.70 -13.33 -5.34
CA LYS A 133 -6.56 -12.67 -4.70
C LYS A 133 -6.25 -11.28 -5.26
N LEU A 134 -6.39 -11.07 -6.56
CA LEU A 134 -6.16 -9.75 -7.18
C LEU A 134 -7.17 -8.71 -6.67
N GLN A 135 -8.45 -9.07 -6.60
CA GLN A 135 -9.47 -8.17 -6.04
C GLN A 135 -9.26 -7.93 -4.54
N THR A 136 -8.83 -8.94 -3.80
CA THR A 136 -8.42 -8.80 -2.40
C THR A 136 -7.26 -7.82 -2.22
N MET A 137 -6.25 -7.89 -3.08
CA MET A 137 -5.13 -6.95 -3.07
C MET A 137 -5.61 -5.52 -3.28
N PHE A 138 -6.51 -5.30 -4.25
CA PHE A 138 -7.08 -3.97 -4.49
C PHE A 138 -7.86 -3.46 -3.27
N ASP A 139 -8.65 -4.33 -2.63
CA ASP A 139 -9.39 -3.97 -1.42
C ASP A 139 -8.48 -3.71 -0.22
N PHE A 140 -7.37 -4.43 -0.13
CA PHE A 140 -6.35 -4.20 0.89
C PHE A 140 -5.76 -2.80 0.71
N PHE A 141 -5.16 -2.49 -0.45
CA PHE A 141 -4.51 -1.21 -0.68
C PHE A 141 -5.48 -0.02 -0.67
N LYS A 142 -6.75 -0.24 -1.02
CA LYS A 142 -7.79 0.77 -0.91
C LYS A 142 -7.84 1.42 0.47
N THR A 143 -7.55 0.69 1.55
CA THR A 143 -7.59 1.24 2.92
C THR A 143 -6.28 1.12 3.68
N ASN A 144 -5.45 0.14 3.34
CA ASN A 144 -4.27 -0.25 4.12
C ASN A 144 -2.93 0.10 3.47
N ALA A 145 -2.93 0.88 2.38
CA ALA A 145 -1.69 1.27 1.71
C ALA A 145 -0.77 2.12 2.59
N THR A 146 -1.33 3.03 3.40
CA THR A 146 -0.51 3.81 4.34
C THR A 146 -0.36 3.04 5.65
N SER A 147 0.88 2.86 6.09
CA SER A 147 1.20 2.20 7.35
C SER A 147 2.37 2.86 8.07
N ARG A 148 2.50 2.58 9.36
CA ARG A 148 3.65 2.96 10.20
C ARG A 148 4.17 1.72 10.88
N PHE A 149 5.49 1.55 10.89
CA PHE A 149 6.10 0.34 11.45
C PHE A 149 7.19 0.65 12.46
N ASN A 150 7.42 -0.33 13.34
CA ASN A 150 8.61 -0.42 14.18
C ASN A 150 9.36 -1.72 13.87
N ARG A 151 10.67 -1.69 14.11
CA ARG A 151 11.47 -2.92 14.25
C ARG A 151 11.18 -3.50 15.63
N VAL A 152 10.93 -4.81 15.69
CA VAL A 152 10.60 -5.52 16.93
C VAL A 152 11.54 -6.71 17.10
N ASN A 153 11.94 -6.97 18.35
CA ASN A 153 12.70 -8.16 18.66
C ASN A 153 11.77 -9.37 18.64
N ASN A 154 12.23 -10.46 18.02
CA ASN A 154 11.51 -11.72 17.99
C ASN A 154 12.50 -12.88 18.03
N ASP A 155 12.36 -13.76 19.01
CA ASP A 155 13.30 -14.86 19.26
C ASP A 155 13.36 -15.87 18.10
N LYS A 156 12.27 -15.96 17.32
CA LYS A 156 12.16 -16.92 16.21
C LYS A 156 12.50 -16.30 14.86
N TYR A 157 12.22 -15.01 14.68
CA TYR A 157 12.33 -14.34 13.39
C TYR A 157 13.19 -13.08 13.51
N ALA A 158 14.43 -13.14 13.04
CA ALA A 158 15.31 -11.99 12.97
C ALA A 158 14.71 -10.87 12.09
N ASN A 159 15.13 -9.63 12.35
CA ASN A 159 14.72 -8.42 11.61
C ASN A 159 13.20 -8.26 11.50
N SER A 160 12.46 -8.67 12.54
CA SER A 160 11.00 -8.60 12.52
C SER A 160 10.52 -7.15 12.51
N ILE A 161 9.47 -6.90 11.72
CA ILE A 161 8.75 -5.63 11.74
C ILE A 161 7.29 -5.84 12.13
N PHE A 162 6.76 -4.85 12.84
CA PHE A 162 5.36 -4.72 13.20
C PHE A 162 4.83 -3.42 12.60
N SER A 163 3.88 -3.53 11.66
CA SER A 163 3.36 -2.38 10.93
C SER A 163 1.86 -2.23 11.11
N VAL A 164 1.43 -1.06 11.58
CA VAL A 164 0.02 -0.71 11.75
C VAL A 164 -0.48 -0.05 10.48
N CYS A 165 -1.59 -0.56 9.95
CA CYS A 165 -2.38 0.03 8.88
C CYS A 165 -3.81 0.32 9.39
N PRO A 166 -4.63 1.14 8.70
CA PRO A 166 -5.92 1.58 9.24
C PRO A 166 -6.88 0.48 9.69
N ASN A 167 -6.83 -0.71 9.10
CA ASN A 167 -7.74 -1.81 9.45
C ASN A 167 -7.10 -2.95 10.23
N GLY A 168 -5.80 -2.89 10.56
CA GLY A 168 -5.13 -3.98 11.27
C GLY A 168 -3.61 -3.85 11.24
N VAL A 169 -2.93 -4.99 11.36
CA VAL A 169 -1.47 -5.03 11.44
C VAL A 169 -0.91 -5.97 10.38
N THR A 170 0.18 -5.58 9.75
CA THR A 170 1.03 -6.48 8.96
C THR A 170 2.28 -6.84 9.75
N LEU A 171 2.64 -8.12 9.70
CA LEU A 171 3.87 -8.64 10.28
C LEU A 171 4.79 -9.09 9.16
N GLY A 172 6.08 -8.86 9.35
CA GLY A 172 7.04 -8.99 8.27
C GLY A 172 8.47 -8.97 8.74
N SER A 173 9.37 -8.73 7.78
CA SER A 173 10.78 -8.55 8.05
C SER A 173 11.37 -7.39 7.28
N GLU A 174 12.37 -6.75 7.85
CA GLU A 174 13.28 -5.87 7.13
C GLU A 174 14.26 -6.72 6.31
N ILE A 175 14.31 -6.43 5.01
CA ILE A 175 15.19 -7.12 4.05
C ILE A 175 16.49 -6.32 3.87
N SER A 176 16.38 -4.99 3.88
CA SER A 176 17.48 -4.03 3.90
C SER A 176 16.97 -2.69 4.43
N ASP A 177 17.85 -1.72 4.64
CA ASP A 177 17.51 -0.37 5.11
C ASP A 177 16.41 0.33 4.28
N LYS A 178 16.22 -0.07 3.01
CA LYS A 178 15.23 0.51 2.10
C LYS A 178 14.12 -0.45 1.69
N ILE A 179 14.15 -1.69 2.16
CA ILE A 179 13.21 -2.72 1.71
C ILE A 179 12.64 -3.47 2.91
N ILE A 180 11.31 -3.46 2.99
CA ILE A 180 10.57 -4.29 3.94
C ILE A 180 9.66 -5.27 3.20
N GLU A 181 9.43 -6.42 3.83
CA GLU A 181 8.53 -7.47 3.34
C GLU A 181 7.41 -7.70 4.35
N ASN A 182 6.16 -7.50 3.92
CA ASN A 182 4.96 -7.78 4.69
C ASN A 182 4.44 -9.19 4.37
N ARG A 183 4.55 -10.10 5.34
CA ARG A 183 4.33 -11.55 5.18
C ARG A 183 2.94 -12.02 5.58
N THR A 184 2.31 -11.36 6.55
CA THR A 184 0.99 -11.75 7.04
C THR A 184 0.22 -10.53 7.52
N TYR A 185 -1.10 -10.66 7.56
CA TYR A 185 -2.01 -9.68 8.13
C TYR A 185 -2.73 -10.27 9.35
N ILE A 186 -2.90 -9.50 10.42
CA ILE A 186 -3.76 -9.81 11.57
C ILE A 186 -4.70 -8.63 11.85
N THR A 187 -5.86 -8.91 12.43
CA THR A 187 -6.76 -7.86 12.89
C THR A 187 -6.33 -7.37 14.28
N PHE A 188 -6.79 -6.20 14.70
CA PHE A 188 -6.44 -5.63 16.00
C PHE A 188 -6.87 -6.52 17.18
N GLU A 189 -7.98 -7.25 17.02
CA GLU A 189 -8.51 -8.16 18.05
C GLU A 189 -7.61 -9.39 18.28
N MET A 190 -6.63 -9.63 17.41
CA MET A 190 -5.68 -10.75 17.53
C MET A 190 -4.37 -10.35 18.22
N LEU A 191 -4.19 -9.07 18.56
CA LEU A 191 -2.98 -8.57 19.22
C LEU A 191 -2.87 -9.09 20.64
N LYS A 192 -1.64 -9.30 21.10
CA LYS A 192 -1.35 -9.83 22.43
C LYS A 192 -0.31 -8.98 23.15
N SER A 193 -0.50 -8.78 24.45
CA SER A 193 0.48 -8.18 25.35
C SER A 193 1.06 -6.88 24.77
N ASP A 194 2.38 -6.79 24.64
CA ASP A 194 3.12 -5.62 24.17
C ASP A 194 2.70 -5.15 22.76
N GLN A 195 2.16 -6.04 21.92
CA GLN A 195 1.68 -5.67 20.59
C GLN A 195 0.51 -4.69 20.62
N VAL A 196 -0.27 -4.68 21.71
CA VAL A 196 -1.37 -3.71 21.89
C VAL A 196 -0.79 -2.31 22.13
N GLN A 197 0.28 -2.21 22.91
CA GLN A 197 0.96 -0.94 23.19
C GLN A 197 1.68 -0.41 21.94
N ASP A 198 2.34 -1.29 21.19
CA ASP A 198 2.94 -0.95 19.90
C ASP A 198 1.89 -0.45 18.90
N GLU A 199 0.73 -1.10 18.86
CA GLU A 199 -0.38 -0.67 18.03
C GLU A 199 -0.90 0.71 18.41
N GLU A 200 -1.12 0.98 19.70
CA GLU A 200 -1.64 2.27 20.16
C GLU A 200 -0.70 3.43 19.77
N LYS A 201 0.60 3.24 19.96
CA LYS A 201 1.63 4.23 19.61
C LYS A 201 1.69 4.46 18.10
N LEU A 202 1.80 3.38 17.32
CA LEU A 202 1.89 3.47 15.86
C LEU A 202 0.58 3.94 15.22
N GLY A 203 -0.55 3.53 15.77
CA GLY A 203 -1.89 3.93 15.35
C GLY A 203 -2.12 5.42 15.57
N THR A 204 -1.69 5.96 16.71
CA THR A 204 -1.73 7.41 16.98
C THR A 204 -0.83 8.17 16.01
N ALA A 205 0.40 7.69 15.77
CA ALA A 205 1.31 8.30 14.80
C ALA A 205 0.77 8.23 13.35
N LEU A 206 0.16 7.11 12.97
CA LEU A 206 -0.48 6.93 11.67
C LEU A 206 -1.67 7.88 11.51
N LYS A 207 -2.54 7.97 12.53
CA LYS A 207 -3.67 8.90 12.53
C LYS A 207 -3.18 10.34 12.39
N ALA A 208 -2.20 10.75 13.18
CA ALA A 208 -1.60 12.08 13.10
C ALA A 208 -0.96 12.34 11.72
N TYR A 209 -0.33 11.34 11.09
CA TYR A 209 0.20 11.48 9.73
C TYR A 209 -0.90 11.65 8.69
N LEU A 210 -1.92 10.80 8.73
CA LEU A 210 -3.08 10.89 7.83
C LEU A 210 -3.87 12.19 8.04
N ASP A 211 -3.80 12.76 9.24
CA ASP A 211 -4.39 14.06 9.58
C ASP A 211 -3.43 15.25 9.34
N LYS A 212 -2.16 15.04 8.98
CA LYS A 212 -1.19 16.09 8.59
C LYS A 212 -0.96 16.17 7.08
N GLN A 213 -1.09 15.04 6.38
CA GLN A 213 -1.35 14.99 4.94
C GLN A 213 -2.76 15.52 4.62
N LEU A 214 -3.54 15.89 5.65
CA LEU A 214 -4.43 17.03 5.58
C LEU A 214 -3.54 18.25 5.62
#